data_AF-A0A665W0H7-F1
#
_entry.id   AF-A0A665W0H7-F1
#
_cell.length_a   1.000
_cell.length_b   1.000
_cell.length_c   1.000
_cell.angle_alpha   90.00
_cell.angle_beta   90.00
_cell.angle_gamma   90.00
#
_symmetry.space_group_name_H-M   'P 1'
#
loop_
_entity.id
_entity.type
_entity.pdbx_description
1 polymer ?
#
loop_
_entity_poly.entity_id
_entity_poly.type
_entity_poly.pdbx_seq_one_letter_code
_entity_poly.pdbx_strand_id
1 'polypeptide(L)'
;MSAAQSNGKPEDRPQDRPEDKPEDKPEDKPQDKLVDKLKALECHFTWGLKYSRASLLQLRDKLEDIGTEEGNGWLGHIYNLQGYIHHQLGFNDEARSFFSKAAEAFSRIRNAESDEGPWLVVNFGNKAWLHYSLGEHAETQVCLSRVDELMRAYPSPSEEELHPEICAEKAWTLMKFGPEKVLLAADYFQKAIRMQPEMVEWQTSHVLASVSKFKHSSTGPDDDIMVEMRNAIEQDPENLFLAVLYAGQRGKKGEDVQDEIQELARKVLVNPVSSYSGINILLRAYAYNLSFEEAINLAEEVLQKHPDERYLKRCAALCYKRKIIYDRNNQPNQNMINRAIELHKEVISLYPDSCLVKEIDLANISAKSPRSLATADQMYQELLKRRNLQAEDKQLLYNRYAQYLKYDQHEYRNSNRYHMKAAEIMNKSFHRDNSISILQRIRDRGRSRMHREIEEFLARLQPL
;
A
#
# COMPACT_ATOMS: atom_id res chain seq x y z
N MET A 1 39.60 0.44 -108.45
CA MET A 1 38.99 -0.68 -109.19
C MET A 1 38.51 -1.70 -108.18
N SER A 2 37.32 -2.26 -108.40
CA SER A 2 36.73 -3.53 -107.94
C SER A 2 37.57 -4.45 -107.05
N ALA A 3 37.04 -5.31 -106.19
CA ALA A 3 35.70 -5.60 -105.66
C ALA A 3 35.91 -6.78 -104.67
N ALA A 4 35.09 -6.87 -103.61
CA ALA A 4 34.44 -8.11 -103.11
C ALA A 4 35.34 -9.29 -102.68
N GLN A 5 35.14 -10.05 -101.60
CA GLN A 5 34.03 -10.49 -100.73
C GLN A 5 34.73 -11.46 -99.72
N SER A 6 34.25 -11.91 -98.56
CA SER A 6 32.99 -11.84 -97.81
C SER A 6 33.20 -12.47 -96.42
N ASN A 7 32.35 -12.06 -95.46
CA ASN A 7 31.65 -12.85 -94.41
C ASN A 7 32.46 -13.65 -93.35
N GLY A 8 32.10 -13.63 -92.07
CA GLY A 8 30.86 -13.15 -91.45
C GLY A 8 30.90 -13.08 -89.90
N LYS A 9 29.80 -12.51 -89.39
CA LYS A 9 29.33 -12.29 -88.00
C LYS A 9 29.26 -13.57 -87.14
N PRO A 10 29.15 -13.53 -85.78
CA PRO A 10 28.02 -12.91 -85.03
C PRO A 10 28.41 -12.18 -83.71
N GLU A 11 27.82 -11.00 -83.44
CA GLU A 11 26.68 -10.68 -82.53
C GLU A 11 27.02 -10.48 -81.03
N ASP A 12 26.59 -9.30 -80.55
CA ASP A 12 26.78 -8.67 -79.24
C ASP A 12 26.19 -9.45 -78.06
N ARG A 13 26.91 -9.44 -76.93
CA ARG A 13 26.38 -9.83 -75.61
C ARG A 13 25.82 -8.60 -74.87
N PRO A 14 24.64 -8.70 -74.22
CA PRO A 14 24.15 -7.66 -73.32
C PRO A 14 24.86 -7.73 -71.94
N GLN A 15 25.02 -6.55 -71.33
CA GLN A 15 25.57 -6.35 -69.98
C GLN A 15 24.63 -6.89 -68.89
N ASP A 16 25.19 -7.65 -67.94
CA ASP A 16 24.52 -8.14 -66.74
C ASP A 16 24.10 -7.00 -65.80
N ARG A 17 22.84 -7.04 -65.33
CA ARG A 17 22.35 -6.24 -64.20
C ARG A 17 22.77 -6.89 -62.88
N PRO A 18 23.11 -6.12 -61.83
CA PRO A 18 23.21 -6.68 -60.49
C PRO A 18 21.82 -6.96 -59.93
N GLU A 19 21.63 -8.18 -59.42
CA GLU A 19 20.46 -8.61 -58.66
C GLU A 19 20.40 -7.88 -57.31
N ASP A 20 19.24 -7.30 -56.98
CA ASP A 20 18.93 -6.77 -55.65
C ASP A 20 18.97 -7.90 -54.61
N LYS A 21 19.88 -7.80 -53.64
CA LYS A 21 19.82 -8.59 -52.41
C LYS A 21 18.71 -8.03 -51.52
N PRO A 22 17.88 -8.87 -50.88
CA PRO A 22 17.00 -8.41 -49.82
C PRO A 22 17.85 -7.90 -48.66
N GLU A 23 17.58 -6.68 -48.19
CA GLU A 23 18.09 -6.19 -46.92
C GLU A 23 17.61 -7.11 -45.79
N ASP A 24 18.54 -7.76 -45.09
CA ASP A 24 18.27 -8.50 -43.85
C ASP A 24 17.60 -7.55 -42.84
N LYS A 25 16.34 -7.83 -42.50
CA LYS A 25 15.72 -7.26 -41.30
C LYS A 25 16.58 -7.67 -40.09
N PRO A 26 16.85 -6.79 -39.11
CA PRO A 26 17.54 -7.20 -37.91
C PRO A 26 16.71 -8.28 -37.21
N GLU A 27 17.24 -9.51 -37.13
CA GLU A 27 16.66 -10.54 -36.28
C GLU A 27 16.88 -10.12 -34.82
N ASP A 28 15.78 -9.83 -34.10
CA ASP A 28 15.82 -9.55 -32.66
C ASP A 28 16.49 -10.72 -31.92
N LYS A 29 17.44 -10.41 -31.04
CA LYS A 29 18.20 -11.42 -30.30
C LYS A 29 17.23 -12.28 -29.47
N PRO A 30 17.52 -13.59 -29.28
CA PRO A 30 16.66 -14.47 -28.47
C PRO A 30 16.34 -13.93 -27.07
N GLN A 31 17.27 -13.16 -26.48
CA GLN A 31 17.10 -12.51 -25.20
C GLN A 31 16.09 -11.34 -25.25
N ASP A 32 16.04 -10.60 -26.36
CA ASP A 32 15.10 -9.49 -26.55
C ASP A 32 13.66 -10.04 -26.67
N LYS A 33 13.48 -11.12 -27.43
CA LYS A 33 12.18 -11.82 -27.54
C LYS A 33 11.68 -12.39 -26.20
N LEU A 34 12.59 -12.87 -25.34
CA LEU A 34 12.23 -13.39 -24.02
C LEU A 34 11.77 -12.28 -23.08
N VAL A 35 12.47 -11.13 -23.10
CA VAL A 35 12.11 -9.96 -22.29
C VAL A 35 10.74 -9.42 -22.70
N ASP A 36 10.41 -9.40 -23.99
CA ASP A 36 9.12 -8.90 -24.45
C ASP A 36 7.96 -9.81 -24.02
N LYS A 37 8.16 -11.13 -24.02
CA LYS A 37 7.20 -12.06 -23.41
C LYS A 37 6.99 -11.77 -21.91
N LEU A 38 8.06 -11.55 -21.16
CA LEU A 38 7.99 -11.23 -19.73
C LEU A 38 7.24 -9.92 -19.45
N LYS A 39 7.46 -8.89 -20.28
CA LYS A 39 6.76 -7.60 -20.18
C LYS A 39 5.27 -7.69 -20.49
N ALA A 40 4.85 -8.68 -21.29
CA ALA A 40 3.44 -8.92 -21.63
C ALA A 40 2.66 -9.68 -20.54
N LEU A 41 3.34 -10.26 -19.53
CA LEU A 41 2.69 -10.98 -18.44
C LEU A 41 1.87 -10.03 -17.57
N GLU A 42 0.74 -10.52 -17.04
CA GLU A 42 -0.01 -9.83 -15.99
C GLU A 42 0.44 -10.32 -14.62
N CYS A 43 1.41 -9.61 -14.02
CA CYS A 43 1.91 -9.92 -12.69
C CYS A 43 2.47 -8.69 -11.97
N HIS A 44 2.97 -8.86 -10.75
CA HIS A 44 3.41 -7.73 -9.91
C HIS A 44 4.55 -6.91 -10.53
N PHE A 45 5.40 -7.57 -11.34
CA PHE A 45 6.52 -6.94 -12.03
C PHE A 45 6.09 -6.01 -13.17
N THR A 46 4.90 -6.22 -13.75
CA THR A 46 4.40 -5.45 -14.90
C THR A 46 3.29 -4.47 -14.52
N TRP A 47 2.72 -4.55 -13.30
CA TRP A 47 1.66 -3.66 -12.83
C TRP A 47 2.10 -2.23 -12.43
N GLY A 48 3.35 -1.86 -12.69
CA GLY A 48 3.85 -0.52 -12.43
C GLY A 48 3.82 -0.14 -10.94
N LEU A 49 4.22 -1.09 -10.08
CA LEU A 49 4.29 -0.95 -8.62
C LEU A 49 5.61 -0.28 -8.21
N LYS A 50 5.80 0.99 -8.56
CA LYS A 50 7.04 1.74 -8.27
C LYS A 50 7.04 2.30 -6.85
N TYR A 51 7.94 1.80 -6.00
CA TYR A 51 8.07 2.22 -4.60
C TYR A 51 9.53 2.35 -4.15
N SER A 52 9.76 3.23 -3.18
CA SER A 52 11.07 3.33 -2.53
C SER A 52 11.33 2.08 -1.67
N ARG A 53 12.61 1.78 -1.40
CA ARG A 53 12.99 0.70 -0.47
C ARG A 53 12.31 0.84 0.89
N ALA A 54 12.22 2.06 1.43
CA ALA A 54 11.56 2.33 2.71
C ALA A 54 10.05 1.99 2.66
N SER A 55 9.38 2.34 1.56
CA SER A 55 7.97 2.02 1.36
C SER A 55 7.72 0.51 1.24
N LEU A 56 8.64 -0.21 0.58
CA LEU A 56 8.58 -1.67 0.46
C LEU A 56 8.76 -2.37 1.82
N LEU A 57 9.70 -1.90 2.66
CA LEU A 57 9.88 -2.41 4.03
C LEU A 57 8.63 -2.18 4.88
N GLN A 58 8.03 -0.98 4.80
CA GLN A 58 6.75 -0.71 5.48
C GLN A 58 5.62 -1.61 4.99
N LEU A 59 5.58 -1.93 3.70
CA LEU A 59 4.56 -2.79 3.13
C LEU A 59 4.77 -4.26 3.54
N ARG A 60 6.03 -4.74 3.55
CA ARG A 60 6.39 -6.07 4.06
C ARG A 60 5.81 -6.29 5.46
N ASP A 61 6.08 -5.37 6.38
CA ASP A 61 5.60 -5.49 7.77
C ASP A 61 4.07 -5.45 7.83
N LYS A 62 3.41 -4.63 7.01
CA LYS A 62 1.94 -4.59 6.93
C LYS A 62 1.36 -5.92 6.42
N LEU A 63 2.01 -6.58 5.47
CA LEU A 63 1.53 -7.86 4.93
C LEU A 63 1.71 -8.99 5.95
N GLU A 64 2.81 -8.98 6.68
CA GLU A 64 3.03 -9.93 7.76
C GLU A 64 2.02 -9.71 8.91
N ASP A 65 1.65 -8.45 9.19
CA ASP A 65 0.59 -8.12 10.15
C ASP A 65 -0.83 -8.55 9.67
N ILE A 66 -1.04 -8.98 8.42
CA ILE A 66 -2.34 -9.55 7.98
C ILE A 66 -2.57 -10.95 8.59
N GLY A 67 -1.50 -11.64 8.97
CA GLY A 67 -1.58 -13.01 9.47
C GLY A 67 -1.76 -14.04 8.35
N THR A 68 -1.57 -15.31 8.70
CA THR A 68 -1.60 -16.46 7.78
C THR A 68 -2.71 -17.44 8.15
N GLU A 69 -3.77 -16.94 8.78
CA GLU A 69 -4.87 -17.75 9.30
C GLU A 69 -5.61 -18.52 8.19
N GLU A 70 -6.01 -19.74 8.52
CA GLU A 70 -6.85 -20.57 7.65
C GLU A 70 -8.19 -19.87 7.42
N GLY A 71 -8.65 -19.84 6.17
CA GLY A 71 -9.87 -19.13 5.77
C GLY A 71 -9.65 -17.72 5.22
N ASN A 72 -8.43 -17.17 5.23
CA ASN A 72 -8.15 -15.92 4.53
C ASN A 72 -8.16 -16.12 3.00
N GLY A 73 -9.27 -15.73 2.35
CA GLY A 73 -9.45 -15.85 0.90
C GLY A 73 -8.39 -15.12 0.05
N TRP A 74 -7.61 -14.20 0.65
CA TRP A 74 -6.53 -13.48 -0.02
C TRP A 74 -5.13 -14.07 0.23
N LEU A 75 -4.99 -15.19 0.95
CA LEU A 75 -3.68 -15.70 1.40
C LEU A 75 -2.68 -15.95 0.26
N GLY A 76 -3.11 -16.57 -0.84
CA GLY A 76 -2.25 -16.79 -2.01
C GLY A 76 -1.74 -15.48 -2.61
N HIS A 77 -2.62 -14.49 -2.73
CA HIS A 77 -2.31 -13.14 -3.22
C HIS A 77 -1.35 -12.39 -2.28
N ILE A 78 -1.53 -12.53 -0.96
CA ILE A 78 -0.60 -11.98 0.06
C ILE A 78 0.80 -12.54 -0.15
N TYR A 79 0.92 -13.86 -0.32
CA TYR A 79 2.21 -14.50 -0.56
C TYR A 79 2.82 -14.12 -1.91
N ASN A 80 2.03 -14.00 -2.98
CA ASN A 80 2.52 -13.47 -4.26
C ASN A 80 3.12 -12.07 -4.08
N LEU A 81 2.41 -11.17 -3.40
CA LEU A 81 2.91 -9.81 -3.16
C LEU A 81 4.14 -9.80 -2.23
N GLN A 82 4.17 -10.65 -1.21
CA GLN A 82 5.37 -10.81 -0.36
C GLN A 82 6.55 -11.30 -1.19
N GLY A 83 6.38 -12.28 -2.07
CA GLY A 83 7.46 -12.76 -2.95
C GLY A 83 8.02 -11.64 -3.83
N TYR A 84 7.15 -10.84 -4.45
CA TYR A 84 7.56 -9.66 -5.22
C TYR A 84 8.36 -8.67 -4.36
N ILE A 85 7.85 -8.31 -3.17
CA ILE A 85 8.50 -7.33 -2.29
C ILE A 85 9.87 -7.83 -1.82
N HIS A 86 9.99 -9.09 -1.43
CA HIS A 86 11.26 -9.67 -0.99
C HIS A 86 12.29 -9.66 -2.12
N HIS A 87 11.88 -10.00 -3.34
CA HIS A 87 12.75 -9.91 -4.51
C HIS A 87 13.21 -8.46 -4.78
N GLN A 88 12.29 -7.48 -4.75
CA GLN A 88 12.62 -6.06 -4.91
C GLN A 88 13.57 -5.54 -3.81
N LEU A 89 13.58 -6.17 -2.64
CA LEU A 89 14.48 -5.86 -1.53
C LEU A 89 15.82 -6.60 -1.59
N GLY A 90 15.99 -7.56 -2.50
CA GLY A 90 17.18 -8.39 -2.68
C GLY A 90 17.16 -9.73 -1.94
N PHE A 91 16.03 -10.12 -1.36
CA PHE A 91 15.82 -11.35 -0.58
C PHE A 91 15.23 -12.45 -1.47
N ASN A 92 16.05 -13.00 -2.37
CA ASN A 92 15.58 -13.89 -3.44
C ASN A 92 15.14 -15.27 -2.94
N ASP A 93 15.76 -15.80 -1.89
CA ASP A 93 15.39 -17.12 -1.32
C ASP A 93 14.03 -17.05 -0.63
N GLU A 94 13.80 -15.97 0.13
CA GLU A 94 12.51 -15.65 0.71
C GLU A 94 11.46 -15.43 -0.39
N ALA A 95 11.82 -14.73 -1.47
CA ALA A 95 10.93 -14.54 -2.61
C ALA A 95 10.47 -15.88 -3.21
N ARG A 96 11.39 -16.82 -3.46
CA ARG A 96 11.05 -18.19 -3.91
C ARG A 96 10.11 -18.89 -2.93
N SER A 97 10.44 -18.85 -1.63
CA SER A 97 9.63 -19.47 -0.58
C SER A 97 8.19 -18.94 -0.58
N PHE A 98 8.02 -17.62 -0.68
CA PHE A 98 6.69 -17.01 -0.74
C PHE A 98 5.93 -17.37 -2.01
N PHE A 99 6.58 -17.41 -3.18
CA PHE A 99 5.90 -17.86 -4.39
C PHE A 99 5.48 -19.33 -4.36
N SER A 100 6.20 -20.19 -3.63
CA SER A 100 5.76 -21.57 -3.39
C SER A 100 4.57 -21.61 -2.42
N LYS A 101 4.64 -20.89 -1.30
CA LYS A 101 3.52 -20.77 -0.34
C LYS A 101 2.25 -20.21 -0.97
N ALA A 102 2.38 -19.30 -1.93
CA ALA A 102 1.24 -18.77 -2.67
C ALA A 102 0.50 -19.88 -3.43
N ALA A 103 1.24 -20.71 -4.18
CA ALA A 103 0.65 -21.84 -4.91
C ALA A 103 -0.05 -22.82 -3.96
N GLU A 104 0.60 -23.19 -2.84
CA GLU A 104 0.00 -24.06 -1.83
C GLU A 104 -1.28 -23.45 -1.20
N ALA A 105 -1.28 -22.15 -0.91
CA ALA A 105 -2.43 -21.47 -0.35
C ALA A 105 -3.62 -21.45 -1.31
N PHE A 106 -3.36 -21.25 -2.61
CA PHE A 106 -4.39 -21.31 -3.63
C PHE A 106 -5.06 -22.69 -3.71
N SER A 107 -4.27 -23.77 -3.72
CA SER A 107 -4.79 -25.15 -3.74
C SER A 107 -5.66 -25.44 -2.51
N ARG A 108 -5.28 -24.96 -1.32
CA ARG A 108 -6.06 -25.17 -0.09
C ARG A 108 -7.38 -24.39 -0.05
N ILE A 109 -7.38 -23.13 -0.49
CA ILE A 109 -8.56 -22.25 -0.35
C ILE A 109 -9.68 -22.64 -1.30
N ARG A 110 -9.34 -23.03 -2.53
CA ARG A 110 -10.35 -23.20 -3.57
C ARG A 110 -11.10 -24.53 -3.50
N ASN A 111 -10.63 -25.51 -2.69
CA ASN A 111 -11.21 -26.86 -2.60
C ASN A 111 -11.63 -27.42 -3.98
N ALA A 112 -10.88 -27.05 -5.02
CA ALA A 112 -11.29 -27.25 -6.40
C ALA A 112 -11.06 -28.71 -6.80
N GLU A 113 -11.83 -29.21 -7.77
CA GLU A 113 -11.62 -30.53 -8.36
C GLU A 113 -10.24 -30.64 -9.06
N SER A 114 -9.59 -29.49 -9.30
CA SER A 114 -8.27 -29.34 -9.90
C SER A 114 -7.41 -28.42 -9.03
N ASP A 115 -6.15 -28.82 -8.79
CA ASP A 115 -5.14 -27.98 -8.14
C ASP A 115 -4.70 -26.77 -9.01
N GLU A 116 -5.21 -26.70 -10.24
CA GLU A 116 -4.82 -25.71 -11.25
C GLU A 116 -6.01 -24.84 -11.67
N GLY A 117 -5.77 -23.53 -11.72
CA GLY A 117 -6.77 -22.54 -12.12
C GLY A 117 -6.17 -21.18 -12.51
N PRO A 118 -7.00 -20.25 -13.02
CA PRO A 118 -6.55 -18.96 -13.54
C PRO A 118 -5.88 -18.07 -12.48
N TRP A 119 -6.18 -18.26 -11.19
CA TRP A 119 -5.51 -17.59 -10.07
C TRP A 119 -3.99 -17.87 -9.97
N LEU A 120 -3.50 -18.94 -10.62
CA LEU A 120 -2.05 -19.24 -10.67
C LEU A 120 -1.29 -18.44 -11.73
N VAL A 121 -1.98 -17.75 -12.65
CA VAL A 121 -1.34 -17.00 -13.74
C VAL A 121 -0.37 -15.96 -13.19
N VAL A 122 -0.79 -15.18 -12.18
CA VAL A 122 0.06 -14.16 -11.55
C VAL A 122 1.23 -14.82 -10.81
N ASN A 123 1.03 -15.97 -10.18
CA ASN A 123 2.08 -16.71 -9.48
C ASN A 123 3.19 -17.16 -10.44
N PHE A 124 2.83 -17.83 -11.54
CA PHE A 124 3.81 -18.25 -12.54
C PHE A 124 4.44 -17.07 -13.26
N GLY A 125 3.68 -15.99 -13.51
CA GLY A 125 4.23 -14.77 -14.07
C GLY A 125 5.28 -14.12 -13.15
N ASN A 126 5.04 -14.09 -11.84
CA ASN A 126 6.01 -13.64 -10.85
C ASN A 126 7.26 -14.55 -10.80
N LYS A 127 7.08 -15.87 -10.81
CA LYS A 127 8.19 -16.85 -10.83
C LYS A 127 9.02 -16.70 -12.09
N ALA A 128 8.42 -16.47 -13.26
CA ALA A 128 9.12 -16.24 -14.52
C ALA A 128 10.07 -15.04 -14.41
N TRP A 129 9.59 -13.92 -13.87
CA TRP A 129 10.42 -12.73 -13.62
C TRP A 129 11.55 -12.98 -12.62
N LEU A 130 11.28 -13.73 -11.55
CA LEU A 130 12.30 -14.11 -10.57
C LEU A 130 13.40 -14.96 -11.22
N HIS A 131 13.04 -16.06 -11.88
CA HIS A 131 13.99 -16.94 -12.57
C HIS A 131 14.81 -16.18 -13.62
N TYR A 132 14.16 -15.33 -14.41
CA TYR A 132 14.83 -14.51 -15.41
C TYR A 132 15.89 -13.58 -14.77
N SER A 133 15.54 -12.92 -13.67
CA SER A 133 16.47 -12.02 -12.95
C SER A 133 17.70 -12.74 -12.38
N LEU A 134 17.61 -14.06 -12.16
CA LEU A 134 18.66 -14.90 -11.62
C LEU A 134 19.47 -15.62 -12.72
N GLY A 135 19.13 -15.44 -14.00
CA GLY A 135 19.77 -16.12 -15.13
C GLY A 135 19.30 -17.56 -15.35
N GLU A 136 18.20 -17.97 -14.70
CA GLU A 136 17.62 -19.32 -14.75
C GLU A 136 16.67 -19.43 -15.95
N HIS A 137 17.25 -19.44 -17.15
CA HIS A 137 16.51 -19.35 -18.41
C HIS A 137 15.57 -20.55 -18.68
N ALA A 138 15.96 -21.76 -18.26
CA ALA A 138 15.13 -22.94 -18.45
C ALA A 138 13.85 -22.86 -17.61
N GLU A 139 13.99 -22.48 -16.34
CA GLU A 139 12.92 -22.30 -15.37
C GLU A 139 12.01 -21.12 -15.75
N THR A 140 12.60 -20.05 -16.30
CA THR A 140 11.85 -18.94 -16.90
C THR A 140 10.92 -19.46 -17.99
N GLN A 141 11.44 -20.29 -18.90
CA GLN A 141 10.65 -20.82 -20.01
C GLN A 141 9.57 -21.80 -19.56
N VAL A 142 9.85 -22.62 -18.52
CA VAL A 142 8.84 -23.47 -17.89
C VAL A 142 7.69 -22.63 -17.33
N CYS A 143 7.99 -21.55 -16.61
CA CYS A 143 6.95 -20.66 -16.06
C CYS A 143 6.14 -19.97 -17.17
N LEU A 144 6.79 -19.51 -18.24
CA LEU A 144 6.11 -18.90 -19.39
C LEU A 144 5.16 -19.89 -20.07
N SER A 145 5.63 -21.09 -20.39
CA SER A 145 4.79 -22.15 -20.96
C SER A 145 3.58 -22.44 -20.08
N ARG A 146 3.79 -22.41 -18.75
CA ARG A 146 2.73 -22.65 -17.79
C ARG A 146 1.67 -21.54 -17.76
N VAL A 147 2.09 -20.28 -17.88
CA VAL A 147 1.16 -19.15 -18.08
C VAL A 147 0.36 -19.35 -19.36
N ASP A 148 1.03 -19.69 -20.47
CA ASP A 148 0.37 -19.89 -21.77
C ASP A 148 -0.65 -21.04 -21.72
N GLU A 149 -0.37 -22.11 -20.98
CA GLU A 149 -1.30 -23.24 -20.77
C GLU A 149 -2.53 -22.80 -19.97
N LEU A 150 -2.32 -22.11 -18.85
CA LEU A 150 -3.42 -21.62 -18.00
C LEU A 150 -4.33 -20.64 -18.75
N MET A 151 -3.75 -19.69 -19.50
CA MET A 151 -4.52 -18.72 -20.28
C MET A 151 -5.29 -19.38 -21.44
N ARG A 152 -4.79 -20.50 -21.99
CA ARG A 152 -5.52 -21.29 -23.00
C ARG A 152 -6.65 -22.12 -22.38
N ALA A 153 -6.42 -22.69 -21.19
CA ALA A 153 -7.43 -23.48 -20.48
C ALA A 153 -8.55 -22.61 -19.90
N TYR A 154 -8.22 -21.38 -19.49
CA TYR A 154 -9.13 -20.42 -18.87
C TYR A 154 -9.07 -19.08 -19.62
N PRO A 155 -9.64 -19.01 -20.84
CA PRO A 155 -9.56 -17.81 -21.65
C PRO A 155 -10.30 -16.63 -20.99
N SER A 156 -9.79 -15.42 -21.20
CA SER A 156 -10.51 -14.19 -20.86
C SER A 156 -11.85 -14.10 -21.61
N PRO A 157 -12.86 -13.36 -21.10
CA PRO A 157 -14.13 -13.16 -21.80
C PRO A 157 -13.99 -12.47 -23.17
N SER A 158 -12.96 -11.65 -23.34
CA SER A 158 -12.59 -11.02 -24.62
C SER A 158 -11.08 -10.80 -24.70
N GLU A 159 -10.56 -10.51 -25.90
CA GLU A 159 -9.13 -10.25 -26.12
C GLU A 159 -8.63 -8.98 -25.42
N GLU A 160 -9.52 -8.02 -25.14
CA GLU A 160 -9.18 -6.75 -24.48
C GLU A 160 -9.32 -6.82 -22.95
N GLU A 161 -9.96 -7.85 -22.42
CA GLU A 161 -10.24 -7.99 -20.99
C GLU A 161 -9.31 -8.99 -20.31
N LEU A 162 -8.91 -8.67 -19.07
CA LEU A 162 -8.18 -9.60 -18.23
C LEU A 162 -9.15 -10.59 -17.59
N HIS A 163 -8.70 -11.82 -17.38
CA HIS A 163 -9.45 -12.81 -16.60
C HIS A 163 -9.86 -12.25 -15.22
N PRO A 164 -11.07 -12.52 -14.70
CA PRO A 164 -11.57 -11.93 -13.46
C PRO A 164 -10.66 -12.12 -12.24
N GLU A 165 -10.09 -13.31 -12.05
CA GLU A 165 -9.10 -13.57 -10.97
C GLU A 165 -7.85 -12.67 -11.07
N ILE A 166 -7.36 -12.40 -12.29
CA ILE A 166 -6.23 -11.48 -12.49
C ILE A 166 -6.64 -10.03 -12.18
N CYS A 167 -7.86 -9.63 -12.57
CA CYS A 167 -8.42 -8.33 -12.20
C CYS A 167 -8.50 -8.18 -10.67
N ALA A 168 -8.99 -9.21 -9.98
CA ALA A 168 -9.17 -9.20 -8.53
C ALA A 168 -7.84 -9.12 -7.78
N GLU A 169 -6.83 -9.91 -8.16
CA GLU A 169 -5.49 -9.84 -7.57
C GLU A 169 -4.85 -8.47 -7.81
N LYS A 170 -4.94 -7.96 -9.05
CA LYS A 170 -4.42 -6.64 -9.41
C LYS A 170 -5.07 -5.55 -8.59
N ALA A 171 -6.39 -5.59 -8.44
CA ALA A 171 -7.15 -4.65 -7.63
C ALA A 171 -6.71 -4.68 -6.17
N TRP A 172 -6.70 -5.88 -5.56
CA TRP A 172 -6.31 -6.07 -4.16
C TRP A 172 -4.88 -5.58 -3.89
N THR A 173 -3.96 -5.87 -4.81
CA THR A 173 -2.57 -5.41 -4.74
C THR A 173 -2.51 -3.89 -4.82
N LEU A 174 -3.19 -3.26 -5.78
CA LEU A 174 -3.20 -1.81 -5.96
C LEU A 174 -3.73 -1.05 -4.73
N MET A 175 -4.66 -1.62 -3.95
CA MET A 175 -5.13 -1.02 -2.69
C MET A 175 -3.99 -0.79 -1.68
N LYS A 176 -2.90 -1.55 -1.76
CA LYS A 176 -1.76 -1.43 -0.84
C LYS A 176 -0.81 -0.28 -1.19
N PHE A 177 -1.03 0.36 -2.34
CA PHE A 177 -0.09 1.25 -3.01
C PHE A 177 -0.61 2.70 -3.11
N GLY A 178 -1.17 3.23 -2.02
CA GLY A 178 -1.50 4.65 -1.89
C GLY A 178 -2.77 5.09 -2.64
N PRO A 179 -3.20 6.35 -2.46
CA PRO A 179 -4.54 6.81 -2.84
C PRO A 179 -4.80 6.79 -4.36
N GLU A 180 -3.80 7.08 -5.19
CA GLU A 180 -3.97 7.08 -6.65
C GLU A 180 -4.20 5.65 -7.18
N LYS A 181 -3.47 4.66 -6.65
CA LYS A 181 -3.65 3.25 -7.03
C LYS A 181 -4.94 2.66 -6.45
N VAL A 182 -5.41 3.13 -5.29
CA VAL A 182 -6.70 2.75 -4.71
C VAL A 182 -7.87 3.12 -5.65
N LEU A 183 -7.81 4.25 -6.36
CA LEU A 183 -8.85 4.59 -7.36
C LEU A 183 -8.88 3.53 -8.47
N LEU A 184 -7.71 3.18 -8.99
CA LEU A 184 -7.57 2.17 -10.03
C LEU A 184 -7.97 0.77 -9.54
N ALA A 185 -7.75 0.47 -8.26
CA ALA A 185 -8.18 -0.78 -7.64
C ALA A 185 -9.70 -0.96 -7.69
N ALA A 186 -10.47 0.10 -7.40
CA ALA A 186 -11.92 0.05 -7.47
C ALA A 186 -12.40 -0.32 -8.89
N ASP A 187 -11.78 0.26 -9.93
CA ASP A 187 -12.12 -0.06 -11.32
C ASP A 187 -11.84 -1.53 -11.67
N TYR A 188 -10.72 -2.09 -11.23
CA TYR A 188 -10.38 -3.49 -11.48
C TYR A 188 -11.28 -4.46 -10.71
N PHE A 189 -11.65 -4.17 -9.45
CA PHE A 189 -12.66 -4.96 -8.76
C PHE A 189 -14.00 -4.91 -9.49
N GLN A 190 -14.42 -3.73 -9.94
CA GLN A 190 -15.67 -3.59 -10.67
C GLN A 190 -15.68 -4.42 -11.96
N LYS A 191 -14.55 -4.51 -12.67
CA LYS A 191 -14.39 -5.42 -13.81
C LYS A 191 -14.53 -6.88 -13.39
N ALA A 192 -13.80 -7.31 -12.35
CA ALA A 192 -13.87 -8.67 -11.82
C ALA A 192 -15.30 -9.08 -11.44
N ILE A 193 -16.00 -8.23 -10.68
CA ILE A 193 -17.37 -8.44 -10.21
C ILE A 193 -18.38 -8.49 -11.37
N ARG A 194 -18.20 -7.70 -12.44
CA ARG A 194 -19.09 -7.79 -13.61
C ARG A 194 -19.02 -9.14 -14.29
N MET A 195 -17.84 -9.77 -14.29
CA MET A 195 -17.61 -11.07 -14.90
C MET A 195 -18.03 -12.23 -13.98
N GLN A 196 -17.85 -12.08 -12.66
CA GLN A 196 -18.21 -13.06 -11.63
C GLN A 196 -18.81 -12.37 -10.40
N PRO A 197 -20.11 -12.05 -10.42
CA PRO A 197 -20.76 -11.28 -9.36
C PRO A 197 -20.93 -12.06 -8.06
N GLU A 198 -20.84 -13.39 -8.08
CA GLU A 198 -20.97 -14.27 -6.92
C GLU A 198 -19.81 -14.17 -5.92
N MET A 199 -18.69 -13.57 -6.32
CA MET A 199 -17.47 -13.47 -5.52
C MET A 199 -17.61 -12.40 -4.42
N VAL A 200 -18.15 -12.82 -3.28
CA VAL A 200 -18.42 -11.97 -2.11
C VAL A 200 -17.17 -11.22 -1.63
N GLU A 201 -16.00 -11.88 -1.59
CA GLU A 201 -14.76 -11.24 -1.12
C GLU A 201 -14.32 -10.08 -2.02
N TRP A 202 -14.64 -10.13 -3.31
CA TRP A 202 -14.32 -9.06 -4.27
C TRP A 202 -15.26 -7.88 -4.08
N GLN A 203 -16.55 -8.15 -3.85
CA GLN A 203 -17.53 -7.11 -3.52
C GLN A 203 -17.15 -6.37 -2.24
N THR A 204 -16.84 -7.10 -1.16
CA THR A 204 -16.39 -6.49 0.09
C THR A 204 -15.08 -5.69 -0.11
N SER A 205 -14.13 -6.22 -0.88
CA SER A 205 -12.87 -5.52 -1.16
C SER A 205 -13.06 -4.24 -1.98
N HIS A 206 -14.00 -4.24 -2.94
CA HIS A 206 -14.41 -3.06 -3.69
C HIS A 206 -14.93 -1.96 -2.76
N VAL A 207 -15.87 -2.32 -1.86
CA VAL A 207 -16.42 -1.38 -0.87
C VAL A 207 -15.34 -0.83 0.04
N LEU A 208 -14.42 -1.69 0.53
CA LEU A 208 -13.29 -1.25 1.35
C LEU A 208 -12.36 -0.27 0.60
N ALA A 209 -12.13 -0.49 -0.70
CA ALA A 209 -11.39 0.44 -1.54
C ALA A 209 -12.11 1.79 -1.64
N SER A 210 -13.42 1.80 -1.86
CA SER A 210 -14.25 3.00 -1.90
C SER A 210 -14.22 3.79 -0.59
N VAL A 211 -14.38 3.12 0.55
CA VAL A 211 -14.35 3.75 1.90
C VAL A 211 -12.98 4.32 2.23
N SER A 212 -11.90 3.70 1.74
CA SER A 212 -10.53 4.14 2.05
C SER A 212 -10.20 5.56 1.58
N LYS A 213 -10.93 6.08 0.58
CA LYS A 213 -10.85 7.47 0.08
C LYS A 213 -11.17 8.49 1.18
N PHE A 214 -11.99 8.10 2.17
CA PHE A 214 -12.46 8.98 3.25
C PHE A 214 -11.60 8.88 4.52
N LYS A 215 -10.48 8.15 4.49
CA LYS A 215 -9.60 7.94 5.67
C LYS A 215 -9.16 9.22 6.36
N HIS A 216 -9.02 10.32 5.62
CA HIS A 216 -8.63 11.64 6.12
C HIS A 216 -9.76 12.69 6.03
N SER A 217 -10.97 12.28 5.65
CA SER A 217 -12.14 13.16 5.59
C SER A 217 -12.76 13.34 6.98
N SER A 218 -13.21 14.56 7.28
CA SER A 218 -14.01 14.85 8.48
C SER A 218 -15.48 14.48 8.32
N THR A 219 -16.01 14.37 7.09
CA THR A 219 -17.42 14.07 6.83
C THR A 219 -17.73 12.57 6.74
N GLY A 220 -16.69 11.72 6.61
CA GLY A 220 -16.87 10.29 6.37
C GLY A 220 -17.38 9.98 4.95
N PRO A 221 -17.70 8.69 4.67
CA PRO A 221 -18.32 8.28 3.42
C PRO A 221 -19.70 8.92 3.21
N ASP A 222 -20.06 9.17 1.96
CA ASP A 222 -21.40 9.61 1.57
C ASP A 222 -22.46 8.51 1.81
N ASP A 223 -23.73 8.85 1.63
CA ASP A 223 -24.84 7.94 1.93
C ASP A 223 -24.88 6.74 0.97
N ASP A 224 -24.48 6.93 -0.30
CA ASP A 224 -24.42 5.86 -1.29
C ASP A 224 -23.40 4.79 -0.88
N ILE A 225 -22.19 5.19 -0.46
CA ILE A 225 -21.18 4.25 0.03
C ILE A 225 -21.63 3.59 1.34
N MET A 226 -22.37 4.30 2.21
CA MET A 226 -22.91 3.68 3.41
C MET A 226 -23.94 2.59 3.08
N VAL A 227 -24.74 2.76 2.02
CA VAL A 227 -25.65 1.71 1.52
C VAL A 227 -24.84 0.53 0.96
N GLU A 228 -23.79 0.79 0.18
CA GLU A 228 -22.90 -0.27 -0.32
C GLU A 228 -22.25 -1.07 0.83
N MET A 229 -21.80 -0.39 1.90
CA MET A 229 -21.27 -1.04 3.10
C MET A 229 -22.30 -1.95 3.76
N ARG A 230 -23.54 -1.49 3.94
CA ARG A 230 -24.61 -2.31 4.52
C ARG A 230 -24.86 -3.56 3.68
N ASN A 231 -25.01 -3.40 2.37
CA ASN A 231 -25.28 -4.51 1.45
C ASN A 231 -24.13 -5.53 1.46
N ALA A 232 -22.88 -5.07 1.48
CA ALA A 232 -21.73 -5.95 1.56
C ALA A 232 -21.67 -6.72 2.90
N ILE A 233 -22.06 -6.10 4.02
CA ILE A 233 -22.17 -6.80 5.32
C ILE A 233 -23.28 -7.86 5.31
N GLU A 234 -24.40 -7.59 4.66
CA GLU A 234 -25.49 -8.56 4.53
C GLU A 234 -25.07 -9.79 3.70
N GLN A 235 -24.21 -9.59 2.70
CA GLN A 235 -23.66 -10.67 1.87
C GLN A 235 -22.46 -11.38 2.51
N ASP A 236 -21.68 -10.66 3.32
CA ASP A 236 -20.44 -11.13 3.98
C ASP A 236 -20.51 -10.91 5.51
N PRO A 237 -21.42 -11.60 6.23
CA PRO A 237 -21.66 -11.35 7.65
C PRO A 237 -20.47 -11.69 8.55
N GLU A 238 -19.53 -12.51 8.07
CA GLU A 238 -18.31 -12.88 8.77
C GLU A 238 -17.19 -11.84 8.62
N ASN A 239 -17.39 -10.81 7.78
CA ASN A 239 -16.44 -9.71 7.63
C ASN A 239 -16.54 -8.71 8.78
N LEU A 240 -16.04 -9.11 9.94
CA LEU A 240 -16.06 -8.30 11.15
C LEU A 240 -15.32 -6.98 10.98
N PHE A 241 -14.29 -6.93 10.11
CA PHE A 241 -13.60 -5.69 9.79
C PHE A 241 -14.55 -4.65 9.18
N LEU A 242 -15.31 -5.04 8.16
CA LEU A 242 -16.27 -4.14 7.49
C LEU A 242 -17.41 -3.77 8.44
N ALA A 243 -17.93 -4.74 9.20
CA ALA A 243 -19.00 -4.49 10.18
C ALA A 243 -18.61 -3.45 11.24
N VAL A 244 -17.42 -3.58 11.83
CA VAL A 244 -16.90 -2.62 12.80
C VAL A 244 -16.62 -1.26 12.16
N LEU A 245 -16.08 -1.25 10.93
CA LEU A 245 -15.86 -0.02 10.19
C LEU A 245 -17.20 0.72 9.96
N TYR A 246 -18.24 0.01 9.55
CA TYR A 246 -19.57 0.53 9.28
C TYR A 246 -20.23 1.11 10.54
N ALA A 247 -20.30 0.35 11.64
CA ALA A 247 -20.79 0.82 12.93
C ALA A 247 -20.03 2.08 13.37
N GLY A 248 -18.70 2.10 13.21
CA GLY A 248 -17.87 3.26 13.51
C GLY A 248 -18.12 4.49 12.62
N GLN A 249 -18.63 4.35 11.39
CA GLN A 249 -19.05 5.50 10.57
C GLN A 249 -20.45 5.98 10.94
N ARG A 250 -21.39 5.07 11.24
CA ARG A 250 -22.73 5.41 11.73
C ARG A 250 -22.68 6.21 13.02
N GLY A 251 -21.84 5.81 13.97
CA GLY A 251 -21.63 6.57 15.20
C GLY A 251 -21.09 7.99 14.98
N LYS A 252 -20.23 8.21 13.97
CA LYS A 252 -19.82 9.58 13.57
C LYS A 252 -20.96 10.42 12.99
N LYS A 253 -21.96 9.78 12.37
CA LYS A 253 -23.18 10.43 11.90
C LYS A 253 -24.20 10.67 13.03
N GLY A 254 -23.86 10.28 14.27
CA GLY A 254 -24.67 10.53 15.47
C GLY A 254 -25.63 9.39 15.84
N GLU A 255 -25.52 8.23 15.18
CA GLU A 255 -26.31 7.05 15.55
C GLU A 255 -25.76 6.41 16.84
N ASP A 256 -26.66 5.88 17.67
CA ASP A 256 -26.26 5.07 18.82
C ASP A 256 -25.86 3.66 18.34
N VAL A 257 -24.58 3.35 18.49
CA VAL A 257 -23.93 2.12 18.03
C VAL A 257 -23.18 1.41 19.17
N GLN A 258 -23.41 1.81 20.43
CA GLN A 258 -22.62 1.32 21.56
C GLN A 258 -22.77 -0.19 21.75
N ASP A 259 -24.01 -0.67 21.85
CA ASP A 259 -24.31 -2.11 22.01
C ASP A 259 -23.82 -2.94 20.83
N GLU A 260 -23.97 -2.42 19.60
CA GLU A 260 -23.51 -3.06 18.37
C GLU A 260 -21.97 -3.21 18.36
N ILE A 261 -21.23 -2.16 18.73
CA ILE A 261 -19.77 -2.20 18.83
C ILE A 261 -19.30 -3.19 19.90
N GLN A 262 -19.99 -3.25 21.05
CA GLN A 262 -19.66 -4.20 22.11
C GLN A 262 -19.91 -5.65 21.68
N GLU A 263 -20.99 -5.91 20.93
CA GLU A 263 -21.26 -7.24 20.39
C GLU A 263 -20.22 -7.64 19.34
N LEU A 264 -19.87 -6.73 18.43
CA LEU A 264 -18.79 -6.95 17.46
C LEU A 264 -17.44 -7.20 18.16
N ALA A 265 -17.18 -6.57 19.31
CA ALA A 265 -15.97 -6.82 20.08
C ALA A 265 -15.88 -8.28 20.52
N ARG A 266 -16.98 -8.87 21.01
CA ARG A 266 -17.00 -10.28 21.43
C ARG A 266 -16.64 -11.21 20.27
N LYS A 267 -17.10 -10.91 19.05
CA LYS A 267 -16.79 -11.69 17.85
C LYS A 267 -15.34 -11.51 17.40
N VAL A 268 -14.87 -10.26 17.31
CA VAL A 268 -13.51 -9.93 16.85
C VAL A 268 -12.45 -10.55 17.76
N LEU A 269 -12.70 -10.58 19.07
CA LEU A 269 -11.73 -11.06 20.06
C LEU A 269 -11.67 -12.59 20.19
N VAL A 270 -12.60 -13.32 19.56
CA VAL A 270 -12.52 -14.79 19.44
C VAL A 270 -11.58 -15.18 18.29
N ASN A 271 -11.49 -14.36 17.25
CA ASN A 271 -10.62 -14.62 16.10
C ASN A 271 -9.16 -14.32 16.44
N PRO A 272 -8.20 -15.03 15.83
CA PRO A 272 -6.79 -14.73 16.05
C PRO A 272 -6.44 -13.30 15.61
N VAL A 273 -5.45 -12.73 16.29
CA VAL A 273 -5.19 -11.30 16.21
C VAL A 273 -4.41 -10.98 14.94
N SER A 274 -5.03 -10.20 14.06
CA SER A 274 -4.39 -9.75 12.84
C SER A 274 -4.90 -8.39 12.39
N SER A 275 -4.28 -7.81 11.37
CA SER A 275 -4.74 -6.57 10.77
C SER A 275 -6.06 -6.73 10.00
N TYR A 276 -6.41 -7.95 9.61
CA TYR A 276 -7.69 -8.28 8.97
C TYR A 276 -8.77 -8.66 9.98
N SER A 277 -8.44 -9.12 11.19
CA SER A 277 -9.45 -9.44 12.22
C SER A 277 -10.26 -8.22 12.68
N GLY A 278 -9.76 -7.02 12.44
CA GLY A 278 -10.46 -5.77 12.75
C GLY A 278 -10.12 -5.16 14.12
N ILE A 279 -9.18 -5.73 14.88
CA ILE A 279 -8.85 -5.23 16.23
C ILE A 279 -8.50 -3.73 16.27
N ASN A 280 -7.70 -3.22 15.32
CA ASN A 280 -7.33 -1.81 15.29
C ASN A 280 -8.54 -0.90 14.99
N ILE A 281 -9.44 -1.34 14.10
CA ILE A 281 -10.64 -0.57 13.78
C ILE A 281 -11.64 -0.63 14.94
N LEU A 282 -11.72 -1.76 15.65
CA LEU A 282 -12.51 -1.92 16.86
C LEU A 282 -12.05 -0.97 17.97
N LEU A 283 -10.76 -0.97 18.30
CA LEU A 283 -10.21 -0.05 19.31
C LEU A 283 -10.45 1.41 18.91
N ARG A 284 -10.45 1.71 17.61
CA ARG A 284 -10.77 3.05 17.11
C ARG A 284 -12.27 3.36 17.23
N ALA A 285 -13.14 2.40 17.01
CA ALA A 285 -14.58 2.53 17.18
C ALA A 285 -14.95 2.75 18.66
N TYR A 286 -14.35 1.97 19.58
CA TYR A 286 -14.45 2.20 21.02
C TYR A 286 -14.03 3.63 21.40
N ALA A 287 -12.84 4.05 20.94
CA ALA A 287 -12.28 5.35 21.32
C ALA A 287 -13.16 6.54 20.92
N TYR A 288 -13.84 6.48 19.77
CA TYR A 288 -14.60 7.60 19.23
C TYR A 288 -16.11 7.52 19.45
N ASN A 289 -16.69 6.35 19.75
CA ASN A 289 -18.13 6.19 19.96
C ASN A 289 -18.51 5.83 21.40
N LEU A 290 -17.56 5.37 22.21
CA LEU A 290 -17.74 5.06 23.62
C LEU A 290 -16.84 5.97 24.47
N SER A 291 -15.60 5.55 24.71
CA SER A 291 -14.57 6.35 25.38
C SER A 291 -13.16 5.86 25.06
N PHE A 292 -12.16 6.74 25.22
CA PHE A 292 -10.77 6.34 25.09
C PHE A 292 -10.33 5.39 26.22
N GLU A 293 -10.89 5.55 27.42
CA GLU A 293 -10.62 4.70 28.58
C GLU A 293 -11.06 3.25 28.31
N GLU A 294 -12.27 3.04 27.78
CA GLU A 294 -12.73 1.70 27.41
C GLU A 294 -11.90 1.10 26.27
N ALA A 295 -11.49 1.92 25.30
CA ALA A 295 -10.59 1.46 24.25
C ALA A 295 -9.22 1.01 24.79
N ILE A 296 -8.67 1.71 25.79
CA ILE A 296 -7.41 1.33 26.43
C ILE A 296 -7.59 0.07 27.29
N ASN A 297 -8.65 0.00 28.08
CA ASN A 297 -8.95 -1.17 28.90
C ASN A 297 -9.10 -2.43 28.04
N LEU A 298 -9.83 -2.34 26.92
CA LEU A 298 -9.97 -3.43 25.97
C LEU A 298 -8.62 -3.82 25.37
N ALA A 299 -7.80 -2.84 24.96
CA ALA A 299 -6.49 -3.12 24.39
C ALA A 299 -5.54 -3.81 25.39
N GLU A 300 -5.52 -3.38 26.65
CA GLU A 300 -4.68 -3.98 27.70
C GLU A 300 -5.19 -5.36 28.11
N GLU A 301 -6.51 -5.58 28.19
CA GLU A 301 -7.08 -6.89 28.50
C GLU A 301 -6.67 -7.93 27.44
N VAL A 302 -6.79 -7.58 26.16
CA VAL A 302 -6.42 -8.48 25.06
C VAL A 302 -4.91 -8.67 25.03
N LEU A 303 -4.14 -7.62 25.29
CA LEU A 303 -2.67 -7.70 25.33
C LEU A 303 -2.17 -8.58 26.49
N GLN A 304 -2.87 -8.61 27.62
CA GLN A 304 -2.57 -9.52 28.72
C GLN A 304 -2.76 -10.99 28.32
N LYS A 305 -3.77 -11.29 27.49
CA LYS A 305 -4.01 -12.65 26.98
C LYS A 305 -3.02 -13.05 25.88
N HIS A 306 -2.54 -12.08 25.10
CA HIS A 306 -1.65 -12.31 23.96
C HIS A 306 -0.43 -11.38 23.99
N PRO A 307 0.47 -11.53 24.99
CA PRO A 307 1.56 -10.58 25.23
C PRO A 307 2.64 -10.58 24.16
N ASP A 308 2.73 -11.64 23.35
CA ASP A 308 3.74 -11.76 22.29
C ASP A 308 3.25 -11.26 20.92
N GLU A 309 1.96 -10.92 20.81
CA GLU A 309 1.37 -10.48 19.55
C GLU A 309 1.82 -9.08 19.16
N ARG A 310 2.79 -9.01 18.24
CA ARG A 310 3.42 -7.74 17.83
C ARG A 310 2.41 -6.75 17.23
N TYR A 311 1.40 -7.23 16.51
CA TYR A 311 0.40 -6.36 15.90
C TYR A 311 -0.55 -5.80 16.95
N LEU A 312 -0.86 -6.58 17.98
CA LEU A 312 -1.64 -6.14 19.12
C LEU A 312 -0.92 -5.05 19.91
N LYS A 313 0.39 -5.22 20.20
CA LYS A 313 1.22 -4.18 20.82
C LYS A 313 1.17 -2.87 20.04
N ARG A 314 1.26 -2.96 18.71
CA ARG A 314 1.11 -1.81 17.82
C ARG A 314 -0.28 -1.16 17.93
N CYS A 315 -1.34 -1.96 18.02
CA CYS A 315 -2.71 -1.47 18.19
C CYS A 315 -2.91 -0.77 19.54
N ALA A 316 -2.41 -1.34 20.63
CA ALA A 316 -2.44 -0.76 21.97
C ALA A 316 -1.66 0.56 22.01
N ALA A 317 -0.43 0.59 21.47
CA ALA A 317 0.37 1.80 21.35
C ALA A 317 -0.39 2.92 20.60
N LEU A 318 -1.02 2.60 19.47
CA LEU A 318 -1.86 3.55 18.73
C LEU A 318 -3.08 4.03 19.53
N CYS A 319 -3.68 3.17 20.36
CA CYS A 319 -4.78 3.53 21.24
C CYS A 319 -4.35 4.60 22.26
N TYR A 320 -3.25 4.35 22.99
CA TYR A 320 -2.65 5.32 23.90
C TYR A 320 -2.28 6.64 23.21
N LYS A 321 -1.66 6.57 22.03
CA LYS A 321 -1.33 7.75 21.24
C LYS A 321 -2.58 8.59 20.96
N ARG A 322 -3.68 7.97 20.52
CA ARG A 322 -4.91 8.71 20.20
C ARG A 322 -5.47 9.40 21.45
N LYS A 323 -5.50 8.70 22.58
CA LYS A 323 -5.89 9.27 23.88
C LYS A 323 -5.01 10.47 24.24
N ILE A 324 -3.69 10.32 24.24
CA ILE A 324 -2.75 11.36 24.70
C ILE A 324 -2.72 12.58 23.77
N ILE A 325 -2.86 12.39 22.46
CA ILE A 325 -2.66 13.45 21.47
C ILE A 325 -3.96 14.10 21.02
N TYR A 326 -5.07 13.36 20.97
CA TYR A 326 -6.32 13.83 20.36
C TYR A 326 -7.46 14.04 21.35
N ASP A 327 -7.43 13.44 22.54
CA ASP A 327 -8.40 13.75 23.58
C ASP A 327 -8.10 15.14 24.17
N ARG A 328 -8.97 16.11 23.88
CA ARG A 328 -8.84 17.48 24.37
C ARG A 328 -9.49 17.70 25.72
N ASN A 329 -10.38 16.78 26.12
CA ASN A 329 -11.25 16.98 27.28
C ASN A 329 -10.60 16.45 28.56
N ASN A 330 -9.69 15.48 28.45
CA ASN A 330 -9.03 14.85 29.59
C ASN A 330 -7.51 14.93 29.45
N GLN A 331 -6.84 15.54 30.44
CA GLN A 331 -5.38 15.56 30.47
C GLN A 331 -4.85 14.14 30.76
N PRO A 332 -3.88 13.64 29.96
CA PRO A 332 -3.27 12.35 30.21
C PRO A 332 -2.47 12.39 31.52
N ASN A 333 -2.67 11.40 32.39
CA ASN A 333 -1.88 11.27 33.60
C ASN A 333 -0.48 10.69 33.29
N GLN A 334 0.46 10.86 34.22
CA GLN A 334 1.85 10.45 33.99
C GLN A 334 2.03 8.95 33.79
N ASN A 335 1.23 8.11 34.46
CA ASN A 335 1.31 6.65 34.33
C ASN A 335 0.91 6.20 32.93
N MET A 336 -0.13 6.81 32.37
CA MET A 336 -0.57 6.59 30.99
C MET A 336 0.51 6.98 29.98
N ILE A 337 1.18 8.12 30.19
CA ILE A 337 2.28 8.56 29.32
C ILE A 337 3.46 7.58 29.41
N ASN A 338 3.84 7.14 30.61
CA ASN A 338 4.92 6.17 30.80
C ASN A 338 4.60 4.83 30.11
N ARG A 339 3.40 4.30 30.31
CA ARG A 339 2.94 3.07 29.64
C ARG A 339 2.94 3.20 28.13
N ALA A 340 2.49 4.35 27.60
CA ALA A 340 2.55 4.63 26.18
C ALA A 340 3.99 4.68 25.65
N ILE A 341 4.92 5.30 26.39
CA ILE A 341 6.35 5.36 26.02
C ILE A 341 6.95 3.95 25.98
N GLU A 342 6.69 3.12 26.98
CA GLU A 342 7.17 1.72 27.04
C GLU A 342 6.67 0.91 25.84
N LEU A 343 5.36 0.93 25.59
CA LEU A 343 4.76 0.22 24.46
C LEU A 343 5.32 0.69 23.11
N HIS A 344 5.52 2.01 22.92
CA HIS A 344 6.10 2.51 21.67
C HIS A 344 7.56 2.10 21.48
N LYS A 345 8.36 2.02 22.56
CA LYS A 345 9.73 1.49 22.49
C LYS A 345 9.74 0.03 22.07
N GLU A 346 8.87 -0.79 22.65
CA GLU A 346 8.69 -2.20 22.25
C GLU A 346 8.30 -2.29 20.77
N VAL A 347 7.31 -1.51 20.33
CA VAL A 347 6.87 -1.50 18.92
C VAL A 347 7.98 -1.00 18.00
N ILE A 348 8.83 -0.05 18.39
CA ILE A 348 9.99 0.33 17.58
C ILE A 348 10.95 -0.85 17.40
N SER A 349 11.19 -1.63 18.46
CA SER A 349 12.07 -2.81 18.39
C SER A 349 11.51 -3.94 17.52
N LEU A 350 10.18 -4.07 17.45
CA LEU A 350 9.49 -5.10 16.66
C LEU A 350 9.37 -4.73 15.17
N TYR A 351 9.60 -3.46 14.80
CA TYR A 351 9.49 -2.98 13.42
C TYR A 351 10.74 -2.14 13.04
N PRO A 352 11.95 -2.72 13.09
CA PRO A 352 13.21 -1.97 12.96
C PRO A 352 13.34 -1.29 11.60
N ASP A 353 12.87 -1.93 10.53
CA ASP A 353 12.97 -1.44 9.16
C ASP A 353 11.92 -0.38 8.81
N SER A 354 10.89 -0.19 9.64
CA SER A 354 9.77 0.72 9.42
C SER A 354 9.45 1.60 10.64
N CYS A 355 10.48 1.92 11.43
CA CYS A 355 10.35 2.54 12.75
C CYS A 355 10.06 4.05 12.73
N LEU A 356 10.37 4.78 11.66
CA LEU A 356 10.33 6.26 11.62
C LEU A 356 9.02 6.85 12.16
N VAL A 357 7.88 6.35 11.68
CA VAL A 357 6.56 6.83 12.13
C VAL A 357 6.36 6.57 13.62
N LYS A 358 6.81 5.42 14.12
CA LYS A 358 6.68 5.03 15.54
C LYS A 358 7.62 5.85 16.42
N GLU A 359 8.81 6.21 15.94
CA GLU A 359 9.74 7.10 16.65
C GLU A 359 9.21 8.53 16.75
N ILE A 360 8.63 9.04 15.66
CA ILE A 360 7.94 10.33 15.68
C ILE A 360 6.74 10.30 16.65
N ASP A 361 6.00 9.19 16.68
CA ASP A 361 4.89 9.02 17.63
C ASP A 361 5.39 9.00 19.07
N LEU A 362 6.48 8.30 19.36
CA LEU A 362 7.13 8.29 20.67
C LEU A 362 7.62 9.69 21.07
N ALA A 363 8.19 10.46 20.15
CA ALA A 363 8.61 11.84 20.42
C ALA A 363 7.40 12.75 20.75
N ASN A 364 6.31 12.63 20.00
CA ASN A 364 5.08 13.37 20.25
C ASN A 364 4.43 13.02 21.60
N ILE A 365 4.45 11.75 21.99
CA ILE A 365 3.94 11.31 23.29
C ILE A 365 4.84 11.84 24.41
N SER A 366 6.15 11.75 24.25
CA SER A 366 7.13 12.25 25.22
C SER A 366 7.00 13.76 25.43
N ALA A 367 6.59 14.51 24.42
CA ALA A 367 6.34 15.95 24.52
C ALA A 367 5.17 16.31 25.44
N LYS A 368 4.25 15.38 25.71
CA LYS A 368 3.05 15.64 26.53
C LYS A 368 3.28 15.52 28.04
N SER A 369 4.50 15.18 28.47
CA SER A 369 4.88 15.26 29.88
C SER A 369 6.03 16.26 30.07
N PRO A 370 5.93 17.19 31.02
CA PRO A 370 7.04 18.09 31.37
C PRO A 370 8.33 17.34 31.73
N ARG A 371 8.21 16.11 32.27
CA ARG A 371 9.36 15.28 32.68
C ARG A 371 10.16 14.73 31.49
N SER A 372 9.51 14.55 30.34
CA SER A 372 10.11 13.97 29.14
C SER A 372 10.18 14.94 27.96
N LEU A 373 9.88 16.23 28.17
CA LEU A 373 9.92 17.24 27.12
C LEU A 373 11.32 17.41 26.51
N ALA A 374 12.36 17.40 27.35
CA ALA A 374 13.75 17.45 26.90
C ALA A 374 14.13 16.21 26.08
N THR A 375 13.62 15.03 26.47
CA THR A 375 13.80 13.79 25.71
C THR A 375 13.12 13.88 24.34
N ALA A 376 11.92 14.45 24.27
CA ALA A 376 11.22 14.66 23.00
C ALA A 376 12.01 15.57 22.06
N ASP A 377 12.62 16.65 22.57
CA ASP A 377 13.48 17.51 21.74
C ASP A 377 14.69 16.75 21.24
N GLN A 378 15.42 16.04 22.12
CA GLN A 378 16.56 15.23 21.74
C GLN A 378 16.21 14.21 20.65
N MET A 379 15.07 13.52 20.78
CA MET A 379 14.59 12.58 19.78
C MET A 379 14.37 13.26 18.43
N TYR A 380 13.71 14.42 18.41
CA TYR A 380 13.52 15.17 17.17
C TYR A 380 14.84 15.64 16.57
N GLN A 381 15.79 16.11 17.37
CA GLN A 381 17.12 16.50 16.87
C GLN A 381 17.84 15.31 16.21
N GLU A 382 17.79 14.12 16.81
CA GLU A 382 18.38 12.92 16.21
C GLU A 382 17.66 12.49 14.93
N LEU A 383 16.33 12.55 14.90
CA LEU A 383 15.57 12.27 13.68
C LEU A 383 15.91 13.24 12.55
N LEU A 384 16.11 14.54 12.84
CA LEU A 384 16.46 15.56 11.87
C LEU A 384 17.89 15.41 11.31
N LYS A 385 18.80 14.78 12.06
CA LYS A 385 20.17 14.48 11.60
C LYS A 385 20.23 13.30 10.62
N ARG A 386 19.17 12.49 10.48
CA ARG A 386 19.14 11.35 9.57
C ARG A 386 19.24 11.80 8.10
N ARG A 387 20.33 11.40 7.44
CA ARG A 387 20.63 11.83 6.06
C ARG A 387 19.82 11.08 5.00
N ASN A 388 19.53 9.80 5.24
CA ASN A 388 19.01 8.87 4.23
C ASN A 388 17.47 8.77 4.18
N LEU A 389 16.75 9.80 4.65
CA LEU A 389 15.29 9.83 4.57
C LEU A 389 14.82 10.14 3.14
N GLN A 390 13.81 9.41 2.70
CA GLN A 390 13.13 9.67 1.43
C GLN A 390 12.37 10.99 1.47
N ALA A 391 12.00 11.53 0.30
CA ALA A 391 11.31 12.81 0.21
C ALA A 391 10.02 12.85 1.05
N GLU A 392 9.18 11.81 0.96
CA GLU A 392 7.94 11.71 1.74
C GLU A 392 8.20 11.61 3.25
N ASP A 393 9.20 10.84 3.67
CA ASP A 393 9.61 10.70 5.07
C ASP A 393 10.12 12.02 5.66
N LYS A 394 10.87 12.80 4.87
CA LYS A 394 11.31 14.16 5.26
C LYS A 394 10.12 15.10 5.42
N GLN A 395 9.16 15.06 4.50
CA GLN A 395 7.93 15.85 4.59
C GLN A 395 7.13 15.50 5.85
N LEU A 396 6.96 14.21 6.15
CA LEU A 396 6.35 13.73 7.39
C LEU A 396 7.10 14.28 8.61
N LEU A 397 8.42 14.09 8.68
CA LEU A 397 9.24 14.53 9.82
C LEU A 397 9.15 16.04 10.03
N TYR A 398 9.33 16.84 8.98
CA TYR A 398 9.26 18.30 9.07
C TYR A 398 7.86 18.79 9.44
N ASN A 399 6.81 18.19 8.88
CA ASN A 399 5.43 18.51 9.25
C ASN A 399 5.14 18.23 10.73
N ARG A 400 5.60 17.08 11.25
CA ARG A 400 5.40 16.67 12.64
C ARG A 400 6.25 17.49 13.61
N TYR A 401 7.51 17.75 13.26
CA TYR A 401 8.36 18.63 14.05
C TYR A 401 7.82 20.06 14.09
N ALA A 402 7.29 20.59 12.99
CA ALA A 402 6.64 21.89 12.98
C ALA A 402 5.42 21.95 13.93
N GLN A 403 4.64 20.88 14.01
CA GLN A 403 3.52 20.78 14.95
C GLN A 403 4.01 20.75 16.40
N TYR A 404 5.03 19.96 16.71
CA TYR A 404 5.69 19.92 18.01
C TYR A 404 6.21 21.31 18.44
N LEU A 405 6.94 21.98 17.55
CA LEU A 405 7.47 23.32 17.81
C LEU A 405 6.35 24.32 18.15
N LYS A 406 5.21 24.23 17.48
CA LYS A 406 4.08 25.14 17.70
C LYS A 406 3.34 24.86 19.00
N TYR A 407 2.97 23.60 19.23
CA TYR A 407 2.03 23.22 20.28
C TYR A 407 2.71 22.92 21.61
N ASP A 408 3.94 22.40 21.57
CA ASP A 408 4.65 21.93 22.76
C ASP A 408 5.81 22.87 23.15
N GLN A 409 6.50 23.48 22.19
CA GLN A 409 7.60 24.42 22.45
C GLN A 409 7.23 25.91 22.31
N HIS A 410 6.04 26.21 21.76
CA HIS A 410 5.59 27.57 21.46
C HIS A 410 6.54 28.40 20.55
N GLU A 411 7.37 27.72 19.74
CA GLU A 411 8.29 28.33 18.78
C GLU A 411 7.65 28.55 17.40
N TYR A 412 6.69 29.47 17.33
CA TYR A 412 5.89 29.71 16.12
C TYR A 412 6.71 30.02 14.85
N ARG A 413 7.83 30.76 14.98
CA ARG A 413 8.69 31.09 13.83
C ARG A 413 9.38 29.84 13.27
N ASN A 414 9.95 29.00 14.14
CA ASN A 414 10.61 27.77 13.71
C ASN A 414 9.60 26.77 13.16
N SER A 415 8.41 26.67 13.77
CA SER A 415 7.30 25.89 13.22
C SER A 415 6.98 26.28 11.77
N ASN A 416 6.82 27.57 11.48
CA ASN A 416 6.56 28.05 10.12
C ASN A 416 7.69 27.67 9.15
N ARG A 417 8.96 27.82 9.57
CA ARG A 417 10.12 27.43 8.75
C ARG A 417 10.12 25.94 8.42
N TYR A 418 9.76 25.07 9.34
CA TYR A 418 9.68 23.63 9.06
C TYR A 418 8.48 23.26 8.21
N HIS A 419 7.35 23.95 8.34
CA HIS A 419 6.26 23.82 7.36
C HIS A 419 6.70 24.25 5.95
N MET A 420 7.50 25.30 5.81
CA MET A 420 8.09 25.71 4.53
C MET A 420 9.03 24.63 3.99
N LYS A 421 9.94 24.09 4.81
CA LYS A 421 10.83 22.97 4.42
C LYS A 421 10.05 21.74 3.95
N ALA A 422 8.94 21.40 4.60
CA ALA A 422 8.08 20.30 4.16
C ALA A 422 7.42 20.60 2.81
N ALA A 423 6.95 21.83 2.61
CA ALA A 423 6.27 22.25 1.38
C ALA A 423 7.23 22.41 0.18
N GLU A 424 8.49 22.77 0.44
CA GLU A 424 9.56 22.96 -0.55
C GLU A 424 9.96 21.66 -1.25
N ILE A 425 9.85 20.53 -0.56
CA ILE A 425 10.02 19.21 -1.18
C ILE A 425 8.85 19.00 -2.15
N MET A 426 9.12 18.88 -3.44
CA MET A 426 8.09 18.84 -4.50
C MET A 426 7.36 17.50 -4.63
N ASN A 427 7.73 16.49 -3.84
CA ASN A 427 7.04 15.21 -3.81
C ASN A 427 5.59 15.37 -3.33
N LYS A 428 4.60 14.91 -4.11
CA LYS A 428 3.19 14.97 -3.72
C LYS A 428 2.94 14.06 -2.53
N SER A 429 2.47 14.62 -1.41
CA SER A 429 2.11 13.85 -0.22
C SER A 429 1.13 14.62 0.65
N PHE A 430 0.38 13.90 1.49
CA PHE A 430 -0.52 14.50 2.47
C PHE A 430 0.20 15.51 3.39
N HIS A 431 1.43 15.20 3.81
CA HIS A 431 2.19 16.06 4.73
C HIS A 431 2.66 17.36 4.09
N ARG A 432 2.93 17.32 2.78
CA ARG A 432 3.20 18.53 1.98
C ARG A 432 1.97 19.41 1.92
N ASP A 433 0.85 18.85 1.47
CA ASP A 433 -0.41 19.58 1.28
C ASP A 433 -0.96 20.12 2.60
N ASN A 434 -0.81 19.36 3.69
CA ASN A 434 -1.13 19.81 5.04
C ASN A 434 -0.28 21.02 5.45
N SER A 435 1.04 21.00 5.19
CA SER A 435 1.93 22.12 5.51
C SER A 435 1.60 23.37 4.69
N ILE A 436 1.32 23.22 3.39
CA ILE A 436 0.86 24.31 2.52
C ILE A 436 -0.46 24.90 3.04
N SER A 437 -1.44 24.04 3.37
CA SER A 437 -2.73 24.47 3.91
C SER A 437 -2.61 25.18 5.26
N ILE A 438 -1.62 24.83 6.09
CA ILE A 438 -1.32 25.53 7.34
C ILE A 438 -0.72 26.91 7.03
N LEU A 439 0.26 26.98 6.12
CA LEU A 439 0.92 28.22 5.71
C LEU A 439 -0.07 29.22 5.08
N GLN A 440 -0.97 28.75 4.21
CA GLN A 440 -2.06 29.55 3.64
C GLN A 440 -2.94 30.16 4.74
N ARG A 441 -3.41 29.34 5.69
CA ARG A 441 -4.19 29.84 6.84
C ARG A 441 -3.44 30.86 7.69
N ILE A 442 -2.11 30.75 7.79
CA ILE A 442 -1.27 31.71 8.52
C ILE A 442 -1.14 33.02 7.75
N ARG A 443 -0.94 32.94 6.42
CA ARG A 443 -0.95 34.10 5.52
C ARG A 443 -2.28 34.84 5.63
N ASP A 444 -3.40 34.15 5.45
CA ASP A 444 -4.74 34.76 5.40
C ASP A 444 -5.13 35.45 6.71
N ARG A 445 -4.58 34.99 7.85
CA ARG A 445 -4.78 35.65 9.15
C ARG A 445 -4.00 36.96 9.31
N GLY A 446 -2.94 37.19 8.54
CA GLY A 446 -2.14 38.44 8.56
C GLY A 446 -1.35 38.74 9.85
N ARG A 447 -1.47 37.93 10.90
CA ARG A 447 -0.88 38.22 12.24
C ARG A 447 0.52 37.67 12.47
N SER A 448 1.04 36.89 11.53
CA SER A 448 2.37 36.26 11.67
C SER A 448 3.48 37.25 11.43
N ARG A 449 4.52 37.23 12.29
CA ARG A 449 5.76 38.00 12.04
C ARG A 449 6.52 37.55 10.79
N MET A 450 6.17 36.40 10.22
CA MET A 450 6.71 35.87 8.97
C MET A 450 5.72 36.00 7.80
N HIS A 451 4.71 36.87 7.90
CA HIS A 451 3.64 36.96 6.89
C HIS A 451 4.19 37.16 5.47
N ARG A 452 5.07 38.15 5.28
CA ARG A 452 5.71 38.44 3.99
C ARG A 452 6.55 37.27 3.45
N GLU A 453 7.37 36.65 4.31
CA GLU A 453 8.18 35.49 3.91
C GLU A 453 7.31 34.29 3.47
N ILE A 454 6.19 34.06 4.16
CA ILE A 454 5.25 32.99 3.82
C ILE A 454 4.51 33.31 2.52
N GLU A 455 4.12 34.56 2.31
CA GLU A 455 3.46 35.01 1.07
C GLU A 455 4.38 34.83 -0.14
N GLU A 456 5.61 35.34 -0.07
CA GLU A 456 6.64 35.19 -1.11
C GLU A 456 6.99 33.72 -1.36
N PHE A 457 7.01 32.88 -0.32
CA PHE A 457 7.22 31.44 -0.47
C PHE A 457 6.06 30.73 -1.17
N LEU A 458 4.82 31.00 -0.76
CA LEU A 458 3.63 30.40 -1.36
C LEU A 458 3.46 30.81 -2.83
N ALA A 459 3.79 32.06 -3.18
CA ALA A 459 3.79 32.54 -4.56
C ALA A 459 4.78 31.76 -5.44
N ARG A 460 5.97 31.41 -4.91
CA ARG A 460 6.97 30.59 -5.62
C ARG A 460 6.60 29.12 -5.78
N LEU A 461 5.67 28.60 -4.97
CA LEU A 461 5.23 27.20 -5.04
C LEU A 461 4.14 26.96 -6.08
N GLN A 462 3.44 28.00 -6.53
CA GLN A 462 2.49 27.88 -7.64
C GLN A 462 3.29 27.77 -8.94
N PRO A 463 2.98 26.82 -9.84
CA PRO A 463 3.55 26.84 -11.18
C PRO A 463 3.19 28.18 -11.83
N LEU A 464 4.17 28.86 -12.42
CA LEU A 464 3.94 29.97 -13.34
C LEU A 464 3.06 29.53 -14.51
#